data_AF-A0A0D7EJ46-F1
#
_entry.id   AF-A0A0D7EJ46-F1
#
_cell.length_a   1.000
_cell.length_b   1.000
_cell.length_c   1.000
_cell.angle_alpha   90.00
_cell.angle_beta   90.00
_cell.angle_gamma   90.00
#
_symmetry.space_group_name_H-M   'P 1'
#
loop_
_entity.id
_entity.type
_entity.pdbx_description
1 polymer ?
#
loop_
_entity_poly.entity_id
_entity_poly.type
_entity_poly.pdbx_seq_one_letter_code
_entity_poly.pdbx_strand_id
1 'polypeptide(L)'
;MPHPAEIAPATAGPAAAALYVGDVMHARLKPMGHRFSYRVMSLLIDLGRLDQADRLSPLFGVDRAALYSFRQSDHGPRDGSSLRDYAQRCATAHGIDLTGGRVWLLCYPRLLGYTFNPLSAYFCYAANGDLALVIYEVRNTFGDIHAYVLPVRPGEISAAGLRQEQDKLFYVSPFIEMAMRYHFRVAPPGDS
;
A
#
# COMPACT_ATOMS: atom_id res chain seq x y z
N MET A 1 -8.77 24.89 21.41
CA MET A 1 -9.99 24.61 20.63
C MET A 1 -9.66 24.84 19.16
N PRO A 2 -9.22 23.83 18.38
CA PRO A 2 -9.12 23.98 16.93
C PRO A 2 -10.48 23.69 16.27
N HIS A 3 -10.73 24.47 15.22
CA HIS A 3 -11.93 24.63 14.43
C HIS A 3 -12.39 23.34 13.73
N PRO A 4 -13.71 23.08 13.57
CA PRO A 4 -14.21 22.00 12.73
C PRO A 4 -13.89 22.29 11.26
N ALA A 5 -13.25 21.34 10.57
CA ALA A 5 -13.03 21.39 9.14
C ALA A 5 -14.35 21.12 8.42
N GLU A 6 -14.76 22.10 7.64
CA GLU A 6 -15.96 22.13 6.82
C GLU A 6 -15.79 21.17 5.62
N ILE A 7 -16.71 20.22 5.46
CA ILE A 7 -16.72 19.26 4.35
C ILE A 7 -17.38 19.96 3.15
N ALA A 8 -16.59 20.35 2.16
CA ALA A 8 -17.09 20.82 0.87
C ALA A 8 -17.48 19.62 -0.03
N PRO A 9 -18.56 19.72 -0.85
CA PRO A 9 -18.99 18.60 -1.69
C PRO A 9 -18.34 18.59 -3.09
N ALA A 10 -17.96 17.37 -3.49
CA ALA A 10 -18.00 16.71 -4.81
C ALA A 10 -17.20 17.22 -6.04
N THR A 11 -16.58 16.25 -6.75
CA THR A 11 -16.18 16.20 -8.19
C THR A 11 -14.73 16.47 -8.62
N ALA A 12 -13.78 15.66 -8.13
CA ALA A 12 -12.62 15.21 -8.92
C ALA A 12 -12.11 13.89 -8.31
N GLY A 13 -11.98 12.82 -9.09
CA GLY A 13 -11.26 11.64 -8.59
C GLY A 13 -9.81 12.03 -8.27
N PRO A 14 -9.15 11.38 -7.29
CA PRO A 14 -7.79 11.74 -6.92
C PRO A 14 -6.80 11.59 -8.09
N ALA A 15 -5.67 12.30 -7.98
CA ALA A 15 -4.61 12.29 -8.97
C ALA A 15 -4.11 10.87 -9.28
N ALA A 16 -3.54 10.66 -10.48
CA ALA A 16 -3.02 9.35 -10.88
C ALA A 16 -1.87 8.85 -9.97
N ALA A 17 -1.20 9.77 -9.28
CA ALA A 17 -0.32 9.47 -8.15
C ALA A 17 -0.30 10.65 -7.17
N ALA A 18 0.00 10.37 -5.91
CA ALA A 18 0.14 11.36 -4.84
C ALA A 18 1.25 10.95 -3.86
N LEU A 19 1.86 11.93 -3.20
CA LEU A 19 2.87 11.70 -2.17
C LEU A 19 2.27 11.95 -0.79
N TYR A 20 2.38 10.96 0.09
CA TYR A 20 1.97 11.03 1.48
C TYR A 20 3.21 11.19 2.35
N VAL A 21 3.27 12.28 3.11
CA VAL A 21 4.35 12.53 4.05
C VAL A 21 3.85 12.27 5.46
N GLY A 22 4.54 11.40 6.18
CA GLY A 22 4.14 11.01 7.53
C GLY A 22 5.32 10.50 8.34
N ASP A 23 5.02 10.05 9.55
CA ASP A 23 6.00 9.48 10.46
C ASP A 23 5.80 7.98 10.59
N VAL A 24 6.90 7.23 10.51
CA VAL A 24 6.93 5.81 10.83
C VAL A 24 7.58 5.64 12.19
N MET A 25 6.89 4.91 13.06
CA MET A 25 7.37 4.56 14.39
C MET A 25 7.58 3.05 14.48
N HIS A 26 8.80 2.65 14.81
CA HIS A 26 9.09 1.30 15.26
C HIS A 26 9.13 1.30 16.78
N ALA A 27 8.34 0.46 17.41
CA ALA A 27 8.31 0.30 18.85
C ALA A 27 8.38 -1.17 19.24
N ARG A 28 9.32 -1.53 20.11
CA ARG A 28 9.42 -2.83 20.75
C ARG A 28 9.21 -2.62 22.24
N LEU A 29 8.17 -3.23 22.80
CA LEU A 29 7.80 -3.00 24.21
C LEU A 29 8.50 -3.97 25.17
N LYS A 30 8.98 -5.12 24.67
CA LYS A 30 9.62 -6.17 25.47
C LYS A 30 10.92 -6.65 24.80
N PRO A 31 11.94 -7.07 25.58
CA PRO A 31 11.98 -7.04 27.05
C PRO A 31 12.21 -5.63 27.62
N MET A 32 12.81 -4.74 26.84
CA MET A 32 12.98 -3.32 27.17
C MET A 32 12.33 -2.46 26.09
N GLY A 33 11.72 -1.35 26.50
CA GLY A 33 11.02 -0.43 25.61
C GLY A 33 11.99 0.32 24.71
N HIS A 34 12.00 0.01 23.42
CA HIS A 34 12.73 0.76 22.40
C HIS A 34 11.77 1.35 21.40
N ARG A 35 11.89 2.66 21.15
CA ARG A 35 11.08 3.38 20.17
C ARG A 35 11.96 4.24 19.29
N PHE A 36 11.76 4.15 17.99
CA PHE A 36 12.40 4.99 16.99
C PHE A 36 11.34 5.52 16.03
N SER A 37 11.38 6.82 15.76
CA SER A 37 10.44 7.50 14.86
C SER A 37 11.23 8.29 13.83
N TYR A 38 10.80 8.22 12.57
CA TYR A 38 11.42 8.95 11.48
C TYR A 38 10.39 9.30 10.42
N ARG A 39 10.66 10.41 9.73
CA ARG A 39 9.78 10.92 8.67
C ARG A 39 10.03 10.14 7.39
N VAL A 40 8.94 9.78 6.72
CA VAL A 40 8.96 9.05 5.45
C VAL A 40 8.07 9.75 4.43
N MET A 41 8.30 9.42 3.17
CA MET A 41 7.46 9.81 2.06
C MET A 41 7.02 8.55 1.32
N SER A 42 5.71 8.31 1.29
CA SER A 42 5.10 7.21 0.55
C SER A 42 4.49 7.72 -0.75
N LEU A 43 4.53 6.91 -1.79
CA LEU A 43 3.85 7.12 -3.05
C LEU A 43 2.57 6.29 -3.05
N LEU A 44 1.43 6.96 -3.25
CA LEU A 44 0.20 6.32 -3.69
C LEU A 44 0.11 6.44 -5.20
N ILE A 45 -0.10 5.33 -5.91
CA ILE A 45 -0.21 5.33 -7.37
C ILE A 45 -1.40 4.50 -7.84
N ASP A 46 -2.12 5.00 -8.84
CA ASP A 46 -3.20 4.27 -9.49
C ASP A 46 -2.64 3.37 -10.60
N LEU A 47 -2.70 2.06 -10.37
CA LEU A 47 -2.19 1.05 -11.29
C LEU A 47 -2.97 1.01 -12.61
N GLY A 48 -4.14 1.63 -12.67
CA GLY A 48 -4.89 1.84 -13.92
C GLY A 48 -4.49 3.08 -14.71
N ARG A 49 -3.68 3.98 -14.15
CA ARG A 49 -3.37 5.30 -14.72
C ARG A 49 -1.87 5.59 -14.73
N LEU A 50 -1.03 4.56 -14.84
CA LEU A 50 0.44 4.67 -14.81
C LEU A 50 1.00 5.66 -15.83
N ASP A 51 0.48 5.67 -17.07
CA ASP A 51 0.89 6.64 -18.11
C ASP A 51 0.58 8.09 -17.71
N GLN A 52 -0.53 8.32 -17.01
CA GLN A 52 -0.88 9.65 -16.51
C GLN A 52 0.04 10.02 -15.34
N ALA A 53 0.33 9.06 -14.45
CA ALA A 53 1.24 9.24 -13.34
C ALA A 53 2.66 9.61 -13.81
N ASP A 54 3.19 8.96 -14.84
CA ASP A 54 4.52 9.24 -15.41
C ASP A 54 4.68 10.68 -15.93
N ARG A 55 3.58 11.30 -16.33
CA ARG A 55 3.53 12.67 -16.88
C ARG A 55 3.27 13.75 -15.83
N LEU A 56 3.08 13.39 -14.55
CA LEU A 56 2.75 14.37 -13.50
C LEU A 56 3.91 15.32 -13.18
N SER A 57 5.16 14.88 -13.31
CA SER A 57 6.33 15.68 -12.97
C SER A 57 7.58 15.19 -13.69
N PRO A 58 8.49 16.07 -14.14
CA PRO A 58 9.78 15.67 -14.70
C PRO A 58 10.70 15.00 -13.66
N LEU A 59 10.46 15.24 -12.36
CA LEU A 59 11.23 14.63 -11.27
C LEU A 59 10.72 13.24 -10.89
N PHE A 60 9.54 12.85 -11.36
CA PHE A 60 8.94 11.55 -11.15
C PHE A 60 8.99 10.72 -12.43
N GLY A 61 9.05 9.40 -12.32
CA GLY A 61 8.97 8.49 -13.46
C GLY A 61 8.39 7.14 -13.11
N VAL A 62 7.63 6.56 -14.03
CA VAL A 62 7.11 5.18 -13.96
C VAL A 62 7.91 4.31 -14.91
N ASP A 63 8.45 3.20 -14.41
CA ASP A 63 9.28 2.22 -15.12
C ASP A 63 10.52 2.82 -15.83
N ARG A 64 10.95 4.03 -15.42
CA ARG A 64 12.15 4.72 -15.91
C ARG A 64 12.98 5.34 -14.79
N ALA A 65 14.23 5.69 -15.10
CA ALA A 65 15.08 6.42 -14.16
C ALA A 65 14.62 7.88 -14.02
N ALA A 66 14.51 8.35 -12.78
CA ALA A 66 14.17 9.72 -12.40
C ALA A 66 14.66 9.98 -10.96
N LEU A 67 14.53 11.22 -10.46
CA LEU A 67 14.84 11.53 -9.06
C LEU A 67 14.01 10.65 -8.13
N TYR A 68 12.69 10.65 -8.33
CA TYR A 68 11.77 9.70 -7.75
C TYR A 68 11.26 8.76 -8.84
N SER A 69 11.29 7.45 -8.63
CA SER A 69 10.75 6.51 -9.62
C SER A 69 9.95 5.39 -8.98
N PHE A 70 8.89 4.98 -9.68
CA PHE A 70 8.13 3.78 -9.40
C PHE A 70 8.48 2.74 -10.47
N ARG A 71 8.74 1.49 -10.08
CA ARG A 71 8.96 0.40 -11.03
C ARG A 71 8.07 -0.77 -10.69
N GLN A 72 7.27 -1.22 -11.65
CA GLN A 72 6.40 -2.37 -11.46
C GLN A 72 7.19 -3.64 -11.15
N SER A 73 8.38 -3.78 -11.74
CA SER A 73 9.33 -4.89 -11.50
C SER A 73 9.75 -5.05 -10.04
N ASP A 74 9.53 -4.02 -9.21
CA ASP A 74 9.87 -4.12 -7.81
C ASP A 74 8.85 -4.98 -7.07
N HIS A 75 7.62 -5.03 -7.54
CA HIS A 75 6.43 -5.47 -6.82
C HIS A 75 5.80 -6.74 -7.40
N GLY A 76 4.88 -7.31 -6.63
CA GLY A 76 4.11 -8.50 -7.00
C GLY A 76 5.03 -9.68 -7.35
N PRO A 77 4.70 -10.44 -8.42
CA PRO A 77 5.48 -11.61 -8.83
C PRO A 77 6.82 -11.28 -9.49
N ARG A 78 7.08 -10.01 -9.84
CA ARG A 78 8.31 -9.56 -10.53
C ARG A 78 8.62 -10.30 -11.85
N ASP A 79 7.59 -10.80 -12.53
CA ASP A 79 7.67 -11.55 -13.78
C ASP A 79 7.44 -10.67 -15.03
N GLY A 80 7.29 -9.36 -14.84
CA GLY A 80 6.97 -8.39 -15.90
C GLY A 80 5.47 -8.26 -16.20
N SER A 81 4.61 -9.01 -15.51
CA SER A 81 3.17 -8.83 -15.62
C SER A 81 2.69 -7.52 -14.97
N SER A 82 1.58 -6.99 -15.48
CA SER A 82 0.90 -5.83 -14.91
C SER A 82 0.54 -6.08 -13.44
N LEU A 83 0.88 -5.13 -12.57
CA LEU A 83 0.50 -5.21 -11.15
C LEU A 83 -1.02 -5.12 -10.94
N ARG A 84 -1.73 -4.44 -11.85
CA ARG A 84 -3.19 -4.41 -11.83
C ARG A 84 -3.76 -5.81 -12.09
N ASP A 85 -3.19 -6.52 -13.07
CA ASP A 85 -3.63 -7.88 -13.39
C ASP A 85 -3.24 -8.85 -12.28
N TYR A 86 -2.10 -8.65 -11.64
CA TYR A 86 -1.72 -9.40 -10.44
C TYR A 86 -2.76 -9.21 -9.31
N ALA A 87 -3.14 -7.97 -9.00
CA ALA A 87 -4.17 -7.69 -8.00
C ALA A 87 -5.53 -8.32 -8.38
N GLN A 88 -5.91 -8.26 -9.66
CA GLN A 88 -7.11 -8.95 -10.17
C GLN A 88 -7.03 -10.47 -9.95
N ARG A 89 -5.89 -11.12 -10.25
CA ARG A 89 -5.70 -12.56 -10.01
C ARG A 89 -5.84 -12.91 -8.53
N CYS A 90 -5.24 -12.11 -7.65
CA CYS A 90 -5.38 -12.26 -6.20
C CYS A 90 -6.83 -12.15 -5.73
N ALA A 91 -7.58 -11.18 -6.26
CA ALA A 91 -8.99 -10.98 -5.95
C ALA A 91 -9.86 -12.14 -6.46
N THR A 92 -9.67 -12.57 -7.71
CA THR A 92 -10.39 -13.69 -8.31
C THR A 92 -10.17 -15.00 -7.55
N ALA A 93 -8.95 -15.24 -7.02
CA ALA A 93 -8.68 -16.38 -6.16
C ALA A 93 -9.49 -16.38 -4.85
N HIS A 94 -10.04 -15.24 -4.45
CA HIS A 94 -10.94 -15.06 -3.30
C HIS A 94 -12.40 -14.84 -3.70
N GLY A 95 -12.76 -15.07 -4.97
CA GLY A 95 -14.13 -14.90 -5.47
C GLY A 95 -14.57 -13.44 -5.61
N ILE A 96 -13.63 -12.50 -5.68
CA ILE A 96 -13.88 -11.06 -5.81
C ILE A 96 -13.61 -10.63 -7.24
N ASP A 97 -14.51 -9.83 -7.82
CA ASP A 97 -14.33 -9.19 -9.11
C ASP A 97 -13.98 -7.71 -8.95
N LEU A 98 -12.82 -7.30 -9.50
CA LEU A 98 -12.37 -5.92 -9.57
C LEU A 98 -12.54 -5.30 -10.96
N THR A 99 -13.23 -5.97 -11.89
CA THR A 99 -13.54 -5.45 -13.23
C THR A 99 -14.29 -4.13 -13.11
N GLY A 100 -13.84 -3.09 -13.84
CA GLY A 100 -14.39 -1.73 -13.73
C GLY A 100 -14.04 -1.00 -12.43
N GLY A 101 -13.40 -1.67 -11.49
CA GLY A 101 -12.89 -1.12 -10.25
C GLY A 101 -11.53 -0.44 -10.39
N ARG A 102 -10.91 -0.17 -9.25
CA ARG A 102 -9.65 0.57 -9.14
C ARG A 102 -8.67 -0.14 -8.21
N VAL A 103 -7.39 -0.07 -8.54
CA VAL A 103 -6.34 -0.58 -7.66
C VAL A 103 -5.32 0.52 -7.42
N TRP A 104 -5.20 0.93 -6.15
CA TRP A 104 -4.13 1.81 -5.71
C TRP A 104 -3.05 1.02 -5.00
N LEU A 105 -1.81 1.46 -5.18
CA LEU A 105 -0.65 0.92 -4.49
C LEU A 105 -0.01 2.01 -3.64
N LEU A 106 0.08 1.81 -2.33
CA LEU A 106 0.86 2.62 -1.41
C LEU A 106 2.21 1.93 -1.17
N CYS A 107 3.30 2.64 -1.47
CA CYS A 107 4.64 2.09 -1.49
C CYS A 107 5.69 3.17 -1.21
N TYR A 108 6.96 2.79 -1.01
CA TYR A 108 8.06 3.76 -1.08
C TYR A 108 8.62 3.86 -2.50
N PRO A 109 8.65 5.06 -3.11
CA PRO A 109 9.28 5.23 -4.40
C PRO A 109 10.80 5.05 -4.29
N ARG A 110 11.44 4.71 -5.39
CA ARG A 110 12.90 4.79 -5.50
C ARG A 110 13.35 6.25 -5.47
N LEU A 111 14.38 6.55 -4.70
CA LEU A 111 15.12 7.81 -4.74
C LEU A 111 16.49 7.54 -5.38
N LEU A 112 16.77 8.16 -6.53
CA LEU A 112 18.00 7.95 -7.31
C LEU A 112 18.30 6.46 -7.56
N GLY A 113 17.26 5.66 -7.81
CA GLY A 113 17.36 4.22 -8.05
C GLY A 113 17.40 3.34 -6.81
N TYR A 114 17.53 3.89 -5.60
CA TYR A 114 17.51 3.13 -4.35
C TYR A 114 16.11 3.10 -3.75
N THR A 115 15.65 1.92 -3.32
CA THR A 115 14.43 1.79 -2.51
C THR A 115 14.60 0.69 -1.49
N PHE A 116 14.01 0.90 -0.31
CA PHE A 116 13.77 -0.16 0.65
C PHE A 116 12.30 -0.10 1.04
N ASN A 117 11.52 -1.07 0.57
CA ASN A 117 10.07 -1.07 0.72
C ASN A 117 9.63 -2.27 1.58
N PRO A 118 9.60 -2.14 2.93
CA PRO A 118 9.31 -3.27 3.81
C PRO A 118 7.85 -3.74 3.74
N LEU A 119 6.95 -2.84 3.36
CA LEU A 119 5.52 -3.10 3.23
C LEU A 119 4.94 -2.22 2.12
N SER A 120 4.29 -2.84 1.15
CA SER A 120 3.40 -2.16 0.20
C SER A 120 1.97 -2.63 0.40
N ALA A 121 1.02 -1.70 0.30
CA ALA A 121 -0.40 -1.99 0.46
C ALA A 121 -1.15 -1.70 -0.84
N TYR A 122 -1.81 -2.72 -1.38
CA TYR A 122 -2.72 -2.56 -2.52
C TYR A 122 -4.13 -2.40 -1.99
N PHE A 123 -4.78 -1.29 -2.34
CA PHE A 123 -6.18 -1.03 -2.04
C PHE A 123 -7.00 -1.33 -3.30
N CYS A 124 -7.76 -2.42 -3.25
CA CYS A 124 -8.53 -2.92 -4.38
C CYS A 124 -10.00 -2.58 -4.19
N TYR A 125 -10.51 -1.68 -5.02
CA TYR A 125 -11.88 -1.22 -5.03
C TYR A 125 -12.68 -1.92 -6.13
N ALA A 126 -13.89 -2.37 -5.80
CA ALA A 126 -14.84 -2.88 -6.80
C ALA A 126 -15.44 -1.75 -7.64
N ALA A 127 -16.17 -2.10 -8.70
CA ALA A 127 -16.79 -1.12 -9.61
C ALA A 127 -17.77 -0.16 -8.91
N ASN A 128 -18.39 -0.60 -7.81
CA ASN A 128 -19.29 0.21 -7.00
C ASN A 128 -18.56 1.21 -6.08
N GLY A 129 -17.23 1.18 -6.04
CA GLY A 129 -16.40 2.05 -5.20
C GLY A 129 -16.08 1.49 -3.82
N ASP A 130 -16.60 0.32 -3.44
CA ASP A 130 -16.30 -0.30 -2.15
C ASP A 130 -14.89 -0.89 -2.13
N LEU A 131 -14.18 -0.74 -1.02
CA LEU A 131 -12.92 -1.43 -0.79
C LEU A 131 -13.20 -2.92 -0.58
N ALA A 132 -12.89 -3.73 -1.59
CA ALA A 132 -13.21 -5.16 -1.60
C ALA A 132 -12.10 -6.02 -0.99
N LEU A 133 -10.84 -5.59 -1.15
CA LEU A 133 -9.66 -6.37 -0.77
C LEU A 133 -8.47 -5.44 -0.48
N VAL A 134 -7.64 -5.82 0.50
CA VAL A 134 -6.30 -5.23 0.67
C VAL A 134 -5.24 -6.32 0.52
N ILE A 135 -4.18 -6.04 -0.26
CA ILE A 135 -3.01 -6.92 -0.36
C ILE A 135 -1.85 -6.26 0.40
N TYR A 136 -1.36 -6.91 1.44
CA TYR A 136 -0.17 -6.48 2.18
C TYR A 136 1.04 -7.26 1.67
N GLU A 137 1.83 -6.60 0.84
CA GLU A 137 3.07 -7.14 0.29
C GLU A 137 4.22 -6.81 1.25
N VAL A 138 4.64 -7.81 2.01
CA VAL A 138 5.71 -7.71 3.00
C VAL A 138 7.02 -8.19 2.39
N ARG A 139 8.10 -7.45 2.63
CA ARG A 139 9.45 -7.81 2.19
C ARG A 139 10.34 -8.09 3.36
N ASN A 140 11.23 -9.07 3.20
CA ASN A 140 12.27 -9.34 4.17
C ASN A 140 13.58 -8.64 3.77
N THR A 141 14.54 -8.64 4.68
CA THR A 141 15.88 -8.06 4.44
C THR A 141 16.74 -8.89 3.47
N PHE A 142 16.26 -10.05 3.03
CA PHE A 142 16.95 -10.96 2.11
C PHE A 142 16.50 -10.76 0.65
N GLY A 143 15.49 -9.92 0.41
CA GLY A 143 15.00 -9.57 -0.92
C GLY A 143 13.74 -10.33 -1.37
N ASP A 144 13.27 -11.27 -0.56
CA ASP A 144 12.04 -12.03 -0.81
C ASP A 144 10.79 -11.16 -0.56
N ILE A 145 9.69 -11.57 -1.19
CA ILE A 145 8.37 -10.95 -1.05
C ILE A 145 7.36 -12.01 -0.63
N HIS A 146 6.44 -11.63 0.26
CA HIS A 146 5.22 -12.38 0.52
C HIS A 146 4.01 -11.46 0.55
N ALA A 147 2.92 -11.88 -0.09
CA ALA A 147 1.68 -11.12 -0.16
C ALA A 147 0.60 -11.76 0.73
N TYR A 148 0.12 -11.01 1.72
CA TYR A 148 -1.07 -11.36 2.48
C TYR A 148 -2.29 -10.73 1.82
N VAL A 149 -3.14 -11.55 1.21
CA VAL A 149 -4.31 -11.13 0.45
C VAL A 149 -5.55 -11.23 1.35
N LEU A 150 -6.10 -10.09 1.79
CA LEU A 150 -7.18 -10.06 2.77
C LEU A 150 -8.44 -9.39 2.18
N PRO A 151 -9.48 -10.18 1.83
CA PRO A 151 -10.83 -9.67 1.58
C PRO A 151 -11.33 -8.82 2.74
N VAL A 152 -11.99 -7.71 2.42
CA VAL A 152 -12.69 -6.91 3.43
C VAL A 152 -14.00 -7.60 3.76
N ARG A 153 -14.19 -7.95 5.04
CA ARG A 153 -15.42 -8.59 5.52
C ARG A 153 -16.39 -7.55 6.11
N PRO A 154 -17.70 -7.85 6.13
CA PRO A 154 -18.67 -7.00 6.81
C PRO A 154 -18.26 -6.72 8.26
N GLY A 155 -18.28 -5.44 8.65
CA GLY A 155 -17.91 -4.98 9.99
C GLY A 155 -16.42 -4.72 10.23
N GLU A 156 -15.53 -5.02 9.27
CA GLU A 156 -14.10 -4.70 9.40
C GLU A 156 -13.78 -3.23 9.10
N ILE A 157 -14.61 -2.57 8.28
CA ILE A 157 -14.54 -1.13 8.02
C ILE A 157 -15.46 -0.38 8.98
N SER A 158 -14.91 0.67 9.60
CA SER A 158 -15.63 1.60 10.47
C SER A 158 -15.14 3.03 10.24
N ALA A 159 -15.72 4.01 10.94
CA ALA A 159 -15.22 5.39 10.95
C ALA A 159 -13.75 5.50 11.43
N ALA A 160 -13.23 4.49 12.15
CA ALA A 160 -11.84 4.43 12.59
C ALA A 160 -10.90 3.74 11.57
N GLY A 161 -11.39 3.42 10.37
CA GLY A 161 -10.67 2.69 9.33
C GLY A 161 -10.96 1.19 9.32
N LEU A 162 -10.16 0.47 8.53
CA LEU A 162 -10.16 -0.98 8.35
C LEU A 162 -9.32 -1.66 9.42
N ARG A 163 -9.86 -2.75 10.00
CA ARG A 163 -9.15 -3.60 10.95
C ARG A 163 -9.10 -5.03 10.43
N GLN A 164 -7.90 -5.56 10.26
CA GLN A 164 -7.68 -6.92 9.76
C GLN A 164 -6.57 -7.62 10.55
N GLU A 165 -6.58 -8.94 10.53
CA GLU A 165 -5.57 -9.74 11.22
C GLU A 165 -5.14 -10.92 10.37
N GLN A 166 -3.88 -11.32 10.51
CA GLN A 166 -3.31 -12.42 9.76
C GLN A 166 -2.16 -13.04 10.54
N ASP A 167 -2.15 -14.37 10.63
CA ASP A 167 -1.01 -15.09 11.21
C ASP A 167 0.22 -14.91 10.31
N LYS A 168 1.39 -14.69 10.93
CA LYS A 168 2.65 -14.46 10.23
C LYS A 168 3.15 -15.77 9.65
N LEU A 169 3.11 -15.87 8.33
CA LEU A 169 3.60 -17.03 7.58
C LEU A 169 4.96 -16.77 6.91
N PHE A 170 5.46 -15.54 6.97
CA PHE A 170 6.67 -15.12 6.30
C PHE A 170 7.80 -14.74 7.27
N TYR A 171 9.00 -15.24 6.99
CA TYR A 171 10.19 -14.91 7.76
C TYR A 171 10.75 -13.55 7.31
N VAL A 172 10.64 -12.56 8.20
CA VAL A 172 11.04 -11.17 7.92
C VAL A 172 12.34 -10.78 8.62
N SER A 173 12.69 -11.42 9.74
CA SER A 173 13.83 -11.03 10.58
C SER A 173 14.13 -12.09 11.65
N PRO A 174 15.40 -12.28 12.05
CA PRO A 174 15.77 -13.12 13.20
C PRO A 174 15.25 -12.59 14.53
N PHE A 175 14.86 -11.32 14.59
CA PHE A 175 14.38 -10.69 15.83
C PHE A 175 12.87 -10.87 16.07
N ILE A 176 12.13 -11.42 15.11
CA ILE A 176 10.68 -11.61 15.18
C ILE A 176 10.34 -13.08 14.95
N GLU A 177 9.80 -13.72 15.98
CA GLU A 177 9.39 -15.12 15.94
C GLU A 177 8.35 -15.38 14.84
N MET A 178 8.26 -16.63 14.40
CA MET A 178 7.26 -17.04 13.39
C MET A 178 5.86 -17.14 13.97
N ALA A 179 5.72 -17.59 15.22
CA ALA A 179 4.44 -17.69 15.93
C ALA A 179 3.92 -16.32 16.39
N MET A 180 3.60 -15.46 15.43
CA MET A 180 3.13 -14.10 15.64
C MET A 180 1.90 -13.83 14.76
N ARG A 181 1.13 -12.81 15.14
CA ARG A 181 -0.04 -12.34 14.38
C ARG A 181 0.12 -10.87 14.04
N TYR A 182 -0.14 -10.53 12.79
CA TYR A 182 -0.26 -9.15 12.34
C TYR A 182 -1.64 -8.63 12.70
N HIS A 183 -1.69 -7.43 13.27
CA HIS A 183 -2.90 -6.64 13.42
C HIS A 183 -2.76 -5.40 12.56
N PHE A 184 -3.48 -5.36 11.43
CA PHE A 184 -3.50 -4.24 10.52
C PHE A 184 -4.59 -3.26 10.95
N ARG A 185 -4.22 -1.98 11.08
CA ARG A 185 -5.14 -0.87 11.23
C ARG A 185 -4.83 0.12 10.13
N VAL A 186 -5.76 0.29 9.20
CA VAL A 186 -5.51 1.02 7.96
C VAL A 186 -6.63 2.02 7.73
N ALA A 187 -6.27 3.27 7.51
CA ALA A 187 -7.17 4.22 6.89
C ALA A 187 -7.00 4.08 5.37
N PRO A 188 -8.04 3.72 4.60
CA PRO A 188 -7.97 3.77 3.15
C PRO A 188 -7.54 5.17 2.69
N PRO A 189 -6.77 5.30 1.60
CA PRO A 189 -6.25 6.60 1.19
C PRO A 189 -7.38 7.60 0.91
N GLY A 190 -7.29 8.78 1.53
CA GLY A 190 -8.16 9.94 1.26
C GLY A 190 -7.47 10.93 0.33
N ASP A 191 -8.11 12.08 0.06
CA ASP A 191 -7.61 13.04 -0.93
C ASP A 191 -6.29 13.75 -0.53
N SER A 192 -5.83 13.67 0.73
CA SER A 192 -4.53 14.18 1.21
C SER A 192 -4.14 13.61 2.56
#